data_AF-A0A7C4WAE8-F1
#
_entry.id   AF-A0A7C4WAE8-F1
#
_cell.length_a   1.000
_cell.length_b   1.000
_cell.length_c   1.000
_cell.angle_alpha   90.00
_cell.angle_beta   90.00
_cell.angle_gamma   90.00
#
_symmetry.space_group_name_H-M   'P 1'
#
loop_
_entity.id
_entity.type
_entity.pdbx_description
1 polymer ?
#
loop_
_entity_poly.entity_id
_entity_poly.type
_entity_poly.pdbx_seq_one_letter_code
_entity_poly.pdbx_strand_id
1 'polypeptide(L)'
;MKIKLKTITPLHIGSGKELTPTEYLIENNYFHRINMNSLFSDPEFQPLMENFITLAENQRYIGELVPADLLKKHILYSLPITGEAQTYLKDNKTIVKEFIKSAGKVFIPGSSLKGSILSAIFWDSLKKAYNSNIFWRVKRGREEIGVKEFITECLRGRFSYDELLNFVFFQFAEGEIKNRFAHWLDVVDSETKNPSDVLQISLAKVRGAKSGKELPILYETIKPGIEFSTEIKAKNTILKEKEILEIVDKFYRKVLGKDKNAISTDRKLLRLGQGSTAYATSCLILVEELGIKNYKVKPPLTRKRIDGVSPLGWLEIIFVE
;
A
#
# COMPACT_ATOMS: atom_id res chain seq x y z
N MET A 1 18.51 7.36 -10.26
CA MET A 1 17.50 8.18 -10.99
C MET A 1 16.51 8.75 -9.99
N LYS A 2 16.42 10.08 -9.92
CA LYS A 2 15.46 10.76 -9.04
C LYS A 2 14.08 10.81 -9.69
N ILE A 3 13.04 10.54 -8.89
CA ILE A 3 11.64 10.59 -9.31
C ILE A 3 10.80 11.26 -8.22
N LYS A 4 9.66 11.84 -8.63
CA LYS A 4 8.62 12.30 -7.72
C LYS A 4 7.40 11.39 -7.84
N LEU A 5 6.83 11.05 -6.70
CA LEU A 5 5.57 10.30 -6.58
C LEU A 5 4.48 11.26 -6.16
N LYS A 6 3.49 11.50 -7.04
CA LYS A 6 2.34 12.35 -6.73
C LYS A 6 1.11 11.50 -6.48
N THR A 7 0.49 11.61 -5.32
CA THR A 7 -0.76 10.90 -5.03
C THR A 7 -1.89 11.41 -5.92
N ILE A 8 -2.61 10.52 -6.59
CA ILE A 8 -3.84 10.85 -7.34
C ILE A 8 -5.05 10.64 -6.44
N THR A 9 -5.01 9.55 -5.66
CA THR A 9 -6.08 9.20 -4.72
C THR A 9 -5.50 9.01 -3.32
N PRO A 10 -6.33 8.99 -2.27
CA PRO A 10 -5.82 8.81 -0.91
C PRO A 10 -4.97 7.54 -0.82
N LEU A 11 -3.82 7.62 -0.17
CA LEU A 11 -2.86 6.53 -0.07
C LEU A 11 -2.66 6.14 1.39
N HIS A 12 -2.86 4.85 1.70
CA HIS A 12 -2.53 4.29 3.00
C HIS A 12 -1.49 3.17 2.88
N ILE A 13 -0.36 3.33 3.57
CA ILE A 13 0.65 2.31 3.80
C ILE A 13 0.70 2.11 5.32
N GLY A 14 0.29 0.93 5.78
CA GLY A 14 0.09 0.70 7.20
C GLY A 14 1.41 0.53 7.96
N SER A 15 1.47 1.06 9.18
CA SER A 15 2.55 0.77 10.14
C SER A 15 2.39 -0.59 10.83
N GLY A 16 1.20 -1.20 10.71
CA GLY A 16 0.77 -2.35 11.52
C GLY A 16 0.15 -1.94 12.87
N LYS A 17 0.20 -0.65 13.22
CA LYS A 17 -0.41 -0.11 14.43
C LYS A 17 -1.79 0.49 14.17
N GLU A 18 -2.49 0.71 15.27
CA GLU A 18 -3.86 1.21 15.32
C GLU A 18 -3.92 2.33 16.36
N LEU A 19 -4.67 3.39 16.05
CA LEU A 19 -4.97 4.46 16.99
C LEU A 19 -6.34 4.18 17.62
N THR A 20 -6.37 4.00 18.93
CA THR A 20 -7.60 3.72 19.66
C THR A 20 -8.34 5.00 20.02
N PRO A 21 -9.64 4.94 20.37
CA PRO A 21 -10.40 6.13 20.79
C PRO A 21 -9.87 6.78 22.08
N THR A 22 -9.07 6.05 22.87
CA THR A 22 -8.40 6.55 24.09
C THR A 22 -7.19 7.42 23.78
N GLU A 23 -6.95 7.71 22.50
CA GLU A 23 -5.65 8.09 22.00
C GLU A 23 -5.75 9.28 21.02
N TYR A 24 -6.97 9.78 20.80
CA TYR A 24 -7.25 10.94 19.96
C TYR A 24 -8.45 11.74 20.46
N LEU A 25 -8.41 13.06 20.24
CA LEU A 25 -9.54 13.96 20.43
C LEU A 25 -10.11 14.37 19.07
N ILE A 26 -11.43 14.32 18.91
CA ILE A 26 -12.15 14.88 17.76
C ILE A 26 -12.76 16.22 18.19
N GLU A 27 -12.35 17.29 17.52
CA GLU A 27 -12.89 18.63 17.72
C GLU A 27 -12.86 19.40 16.40
N ASN A 28 -13.88 20.22 16.11
CA ASN A 28 -13.90 21.10 14.94
C ASN A 28 -13.59 20.42 13.58
N ASN A 29 -14.04 19.17 13.40
CA ASN A 29 -13.75 18.31 12.23
C ASN A 29 -12.26 17.96 12.04
N TYR A 30 -11.46 18.08 13.09
CA TYR A 30 -10.10 17.58 13.16
C TYR A 30 -9.99 16.36 14.06
N PHE A 31 -9.06 15.49 13.70
CA PHE A 31 -8.58 14.38 14.50
C PHE A 31 -7.25 14.79 15.11
N HIS A 32 -7.21 14.94 16.43
CA HIS A 32 -6.03 15.35 17.19
C HIS A 32 -5.43 14.11 17.86
N ARG A 33 -4.28 13.65 17.35
CA ARG A 33 -3.54 12.58 18.01
C ARG A 33 -2.93 13.11 19.31
N ILE A 34 -3.20 12.44 20.42
CA ILE A 34 -2.66 12.84 21.73
C ILE A 34 -1.30 12.16 21.96
N ASN A 35 -0.35 12.93 22.49
CA ASN A 35 0.90 12.42 23.03
C ASN A 35 0.65 11.87 24.44
N MET A 36 0.31 10.58 24.51
CA MET A 36 -0.02 9.92 25.78
C MET A 36 1.12 9.98 26.80
N ASN A 37 2.39 9.88 26.35
CA ASN A 37 3.53 9.98 27.26
C ASN A 37 3.63 11.38 27.89
N SER A 38 3.38 12.42 27.09
CA SER A 38 3.35 13.79 27.60
C SER A 38 2.17 14.03 28.53
N LEU A 39 0.99 13.52 28.19
CA LEU A 39 -0.23 13.63 29.01
C LEU A 39 -0.03 12.94 30.37
N PHE A 40 0.46 11.70 30.38
CA PHE A 40 0.69 10.95 31.61
C PHE A 40 1.81 11.53 32.49
N SER A 41 2.63 12.42 31.97
CA SER A 41 3.65 13.13 32.74
C SER A 41 3.17 14.50 33.24
N ASP A 42 1.98 14.94 32.82
CA ASP A 42 1.47 16.27 33.16
C ASP A 42 0.96 16.32 34.61
N PRO A 43 1.40 17.28 35.44
CA PRO A 43 0.93 17.44 36.81
C PRO A 43 -0.59 17.65 36.94
N GLU A 44 -1.24 18.26 35.95
CA GLU A 44 -2.69 18.44 35.92
C GLU A 44 -3.43 17.12 35.61
N PHE A 45 -2.76 16.17 34.96
CA PHE A 45 -3.31 14.84 34.69
C PHE A 45 -3.17 13.89 35.89
N GLN A 46 -2.11 14.01 36.69
CA GLN A 46 -1.83 13.07 37.79
C GLN A 46 -3.03 12.84 38.73
N PRO A 47 -3.78 13.87 39.18
CA PRO A 47 -4.94 13.68 40.04
C PRO A 47 -6.12 12.96 39.34
N LEU A 48 -6.15 12.97 38.00
CA LEU A 48 -7.19 12.35 37.19
C LEU A 48 -6.89 10.88 36.84
N MET A 49 -5.68 10.39 37.14
CA MET A 49 -5.19 9.10 36.64
C MET A 49 -6.02 7.90 37.13
N GLU A 50 -6.37 7.85 38.41
CA GLU A 50 -7.21 6.78 38.98
C GLU A 50 -8.60 6.75 38.33
N ASN A 51 -9.21 7.92 38.16
CA ASN A 51 -10.50 8.05 37.48
C ASN A 51 -10.40 7.65 36.01
N PHE A 52 -9.31 8.04 35.33
CA PHE A 52 -9.05 7.65 33.95
C PHE A 52 -8.96 6.13 33.81
N ILE A 53 -8.19 5.45 34.68
CA ILE A 53 -8.04 3.98 34.65
C ILE A 53 -9.41 3.31 34.85
N THR A 54 -10.16 3.74 35.86
CA THR A 54 -11.48 3.18 36.19
C THR A 54 -12.48 3.38 35.04
N LEU A 55 -12.55 4.57 34.46
CA LEU A 55 -13.49 4.89 33.39
C LEU A 55 -13.09 4.25 32.06
N ALA A 56 -11.79 4.12 31.77
CA ALA A 56 -11.28 3.54 30.53
C ALA A 56 -11.67 2.07 30.31
N GLU A 57 -12.06 1.36 31.36
CA GLU A 57 -12.60 -0.01 31.26
C GLU A 57 -13.91 -0.06 30.44
N ASN A 58 -14.74 0.98 30.57
CA ASN A 58 -16.10 1.02 30.00
C ASN A 58 -16.27 2.13 28.93
N GLN A 59 -15.56 3.24 29.07
CA GLN A 59 -15.55 4.35 28.12
C GLN A 59 -14.27 4.36 27.31
N ARG A 60 -14.41 4.27 25.99
CA ARG A 60 -13.25 4.14 25.11
C ARG A 60 -12.69 5.46 24.61
N TYR A 61 -13.46 6.55 24.63
CA TYR A 61 -13.08 7.80 23.97
C TYR A 61 -12.49 8.81 24.96
N ILE A 62 -11.24 9.23 24.72
CA ILE A 62 -10.50 10.08 25.67
C ILE A 62 -11.16 11.45 25.93
N GLY A 63 -11.89 11.99 24.95
CA GLY A 63 -12.59 13.27 25.13
C GLY A 63 -13.75 13.23 26.13
N GLU A 64 -14.19 12.04 26.53
CA GLU A 64 -15.15 11.84 27.64
C GLU A 64 -14.45 11.56 28.98
N LEU A 65 -13.17 11.18 28.93
CA LEU A 65 -12.38 10.77 30.10
C LEU A 65 -11.56 11.92 30.69
N VAL A 66 -11.11 12.85 29.85
CA VAL A 66 -10.15 13.90 30.20
C VAL A 66 -10.64 15.25 29.69
N PRO A 67 -10.54 16.33 30.48
CA PRO A 67 -10.91 17.67 30.03
C PRO A 67 -10.22 18.06 28.71
N ALA A 68 -10.99 18.59 27.76
CA ALA A 68 -10.50 18.93 26.43
C ALA A 68 -9.32 19.92 26.48
N ASP A 69 -9.35 20.90 27.39
CA ASP A 69 -8.28 21.90 27.53
C ASP A 69 -6.93 21.28 27.93
N LEU A 70 -6.96 20.23 28.77
CA LEU A 70 -5.75 19.48 29.12
C LEU A 70 -5.25 18.67 27.92
N LEU A 71 -6.15 17.98 27.21
CA LEU A 71 -5.79 17.21 26.00
C LEU A 71 -5.15 18.08 24.92
N LYS A 72 -5.64 19.31 24.75
CA LYS A 72 -5.11 20.27 23.76
C LYS A 72 -3.66 20.65 24.00
N LYS A 73 -3.18 20.62 25.24
CA LYS A 73 -1.76 20.86 25.59
C LYS A 73 -0.83 19.76 25.07
N HIS A 74 -1.36 18.56 24.81
CA HIS A 74 -0.58 17.37 24.45
C HIS A 74 -0.88 16.86 23.03
N ILE A 75 -1.32 17.73 22.12
CA ILE A 75 -1.53 17.34 20.72
C ILE A 75 -0.18 17.02 20.06
N LEU A 76 -0.02 15.78 19.60
CA LEU A 76 1.14 15.33 18.85
C LEU A 76 1.08 15.78 17.39
N TYR A 77 -0.09 15.64 16.75
CA TYR A 77 -0.41 16.18 15.43
C TYR A 77 -1.92 16.22 15.23
N SER A 78 -2.36 17.05 14.28
CA SER A 78 -3.77 17.20 13.92
C SER A 78 -3.99 16.91 12.46
N LEU A 79 -5.04 16.13 12.13
CA LEU A 79 -5.39 15.74 10.78
C LEU A 79 -6.82 16.19 10.45
N PRO A 80 -7.09 16.74 9.25
CA PRO A 80 -8.47 16.99 8.83
C PRO A 80 -9.23 15.67 8.65
N ILE A 81 -10.49 15.64 9.06
CA ILE A 81 -11.40 14.53 8.80
C ILE A 81 -12.19 14.83 7.53
N THR A 82 -12.23 13.89 6.58
CA THR A 82 -12.78 14.13 5.24
C THR A 82 -13.99 13.25 4.93
N GLY A 83 -14.93 13.80 4.15
CA GLY A 83 -16.06 13.05 3.60
C GLY A 83 -16.93 12.38 4.68
N GLU A 84 -17.33 11.14 4.41
CA GLU A 84 -18.19 10.35 5.30
C GLU A 84 -17.51 10.02 6.63
N ALA A 85 -16.17 10.15 6.72
CA ALA A 85 -15.45 9.92 7.96
C ALA A 85 -15.87 10.91 9.06
N GLN A 86 -16.30 12.11 8.72
CA GLN A 86 -16.73 13.12 9.70
C GLN A 86 -17.94 12.63 10.50
N THR A 87 -18.99 12.19 9.81
CA THR A 87 -20.19 11.64 10.45
C THR A 87 -19.87 10.33 11.15
N TYR A 88 -19.15 9.43 10.48
CA TYR A 88 -18.86 8.12 11.04
C TYR A 88 -18.08 8.16 12.35
N LEU A 89 -17.05 9.03 12.45
CA LEU A 89 -16.26 9.17 13.66
C LEU A 89 -17.04 9.81 14.82
N LYS A 90 -17.94 10.75 14.55
CA LYS A 90 -18.79 11.36 15.58
C LYS A 90 -19.65 10.31 16.28
N ASP A 91 -20.23 9.40 15.49
CA ASP A 91 -21.20 8.42 16.00
C ASP A 91 -20.54 7.16 16.57
N ASN A 92 -19.40 6.74 16.01
CA ASN A 92 -18.83 5.41 16.30
C ASN A 92 -17.54 5.45 17.13
N LYS A 93 -16.80 6.58 17.15
CA LYS A 93 -15.54 6.77 17.90
C LYS A 93 -14.70 5.49 17.97
N THR A 94 -14.16 5.06 16.83
CA THR A 94 -13.55 3.73 16.67
C THR A 94 -12.08 3.80 16.28
N ILE A 95 -11.47 2.64 16.06
CA ILE A 95 -10.07 2.48 15.70
C ILE A 95 -9.76 3.11 14.34
N VAL A 96 -8.64 3.81 14.26
CA VAL A 96 -8.06 4.34 13.01
C VAL A 96 -6.77 3.59 12.68
N LYS A 97 -6.65 3.08 11.46
CA LYS A 97 -5.42 2.42 10.99
C LYS A 97 -4.33 3.46 10.74
N GLU A 98 -3.18 3.30 11.40
CA GLU A 98 -2.09 4.28 11.37
C GLU A 98 -1.24 4.15 10.08
N PHE A 99 -0.91 5.29 9.47
CA PHE A 99 0.04 5.37 8.37
C PHE A 99 1.48 5.21 8.88
N ILE A 100 2.35 4.55 8.11
CA ILE A 100 3.77 4.33 8.44
C ILE A 100 4.55 5.63 8.61
N LYS A 101 5.30 5.74 9.72
CA LYS A 101 6.11 6.91 10.05
C LYS A 101 7.51 6.48 10.50
N SER A 102 8.49 7.33 10.25
CA SER A 102 9.85 7.23 10.81
C SER A 102 10.12 8.49 11.63
N ALA A 103 10.50 8.32 12.91
CA ALA A 103 10.67 9.44 13.84
C ALA A 103 9.45 10.42 13.85
N GLY A 104 8.24 9.88 13.77
CA GLY A 104 6.99 10.65 13.73
C GLY A 104 6.67 11.33 12.39
N LYS A 105 7.55 11.19 11.38
CA LYS A 105 7.36 11.79 10.05
C LYS A 105 6.90 10.76 9.03
N VAL A 106 6.04 11.21 8.11
CA VAL A 106 5.42 10.42 7.05
C VAL A 106 6.39 10.25 5.88
N PHE A 107 6.49 9.05 5.34
CA PHE A 107 7.27 8.75 4.14
C PHE A 107 6.66 7.58 3.36
N ILE A 108 7.06 7.42 2.12
CA ILE A 108 6.76 6.23 1.30
C ILE A 108 7.95 5.28 1.41
N PRO A 109 7.78 4.08 1.98
CA PRO A 109 8.87 3.11 2.08
C PRO A 109 9.32 2.62 0.70
N GLY A 110 10.64 2.59 0.49
CA GLY A 110 11.27 2.06 -0.71
C GLY A 110 10.94 0.59 -0.93
N SER A 111 10.72 -0.18 0.14
CA SER A 111 10.24 -1.57 0.07
C SER A 111 8.84 -1.69 -0.54
N SER A 112 7.92 -0.77 -0.21
CA SER A 112 6.57 -0.75 -0.78
C SER A 112 6.59 -0.39 -2.26
N LEU A 113 7.42 0.58 -2.63
CA LEU A 113 7.64 0.94 -4.03
C LEU A 113 8.31 -0.21 -4.80
N LYS A 114 9.37 -0.82 -4.27
CA LYS A 114 10.08 -1.94 -4.87
C LYS A 114 9.19 -3.16 -5.10
N GLY A 115 8.32 -3.50 -4.15
CA GLY A 115 7.37 -4.61 -4.32
C GLY A 115 6.36 -4.38 -5.45
N SER A 116 5.95 -3.12 -5.63
CA SER A 116 5.02 -2.72 -6.69
C SER A 116 5.71 -2.73 -8.06
N ILE A 117 6.95 -2.24 -8.13
CA ILE A 117 7.80 -2.36 -9.33
C ILE A 117 8.03 -3.85 -9.67
N LEU A 118 8.38 -4.67 -8.70
CA LEU A 118 8.63 -6.10 -8.89
C LEU A 118 7.42 -6.80 -9.50
N SER A 119 6.20 -6.47 -9.08
CA SER A 119 4.97 -7.06 -9.63
C SER A 119 4.81 -6.78 -11.13
N ALA A 120 5.15 -5.56 -11.58
CA ALA A 120 5.15 -5.21 -13.00
C ALA A 120 6.25 -5.92 -13.79
N ILE A 121 7.48 -5.97 -13.25
CA ILE A 121 8.61 -6.69 -13.87
C ILE A 121 8.31 -8.19 -13.97
N PHE A 122 7.66 -8.76 -12.94
CA PHE A 122 7.27 -10.16 -12.91
C PHE A 122 6.25 -10.48 -14.01
N TRP A 123 5.24 -9.63 -14.18
CA TRP A 123 4.27 -9.74 -15.28
C TRP A 123 4.96 -9.67 -16.65
N ASP A 124 5.81 -8.68 -16.89
CA ASP A 124 6.46 -8.49 -18.20
C ASP A 124 7.46 -9.62 -18.54
N SER A 125 8.29 -10.01 -17.57
CA SER A 125 9.28 -11.10 -17.73
C SER A 125 8.59 -12.42 -18.06
N LEU A 126 7.54 -12.78 -17.32
CA LEU A 126 6.80 -14.01 -17.61
C LEU A 126 6.08 -13.94 -18.94
N LYS A 127 5.50 -12.79 -19.30
CA LYS A 127 4.79 -12.62 -20.57
C LYS A 127 5.74 -12.77 -21.76
N LYS A 128 6.92 -12.14 -21.71
CA LYS A 128 7.96 -12.27 -22.74
C LYS A 128 8.44 -13.73 -22.84
N ALA A 129 8.74 -14.35 -21.70
CA ALA A 129 9.22 -15.72 -21.65
C ALA A 129 8.18 -16.74 -22.14
N TYR A 130 6.90 -16.57 -21.79
CA TYR A 130 5.82 -17.47 -22.23
C TYR A 130 5.62 -17.47 -23.75
N ASN A 131 5.91 -16.34 -24.40
CA ASN A 131 5.83 -16.19 -25.85
C ASN A 131 7.15 -16.54 -26.56
N SER A 132 8.16 -17.01 -25.83
CA SER A 132 9.43 -17.47 -26.39
C SER A 132 9.42 -18.98 -26.66
N ASN A 133 10.11 -19.42 -27.71
CA ASN A 133 10.29 -20.85 -28.03
C ASN A 133 11.56 -21.41 -27.37
N ILE A 134 11.73 -21.15 -26.07
CA ILE A 134 12.93 -21.56 -25.30
C ILE A 134 12.57 -22.73 -24.37
N PHE A 135 13.53 -23.63 -24.17
CA PHE A 135 13.45 -24.71 -23.18
C PHE A 135 14.07 -24.28 -21.85
N TRP A 136 13.45 -24.66 -20.73
CA TRP A 136 13.97 -24.39 -19.40
C TRP A 136 14.28 -25.70 -18.67
N ARG A 137 15.45 -25.74 -18.02
CA ARG A 137 15.89 -26.89 -17.26
C ARG A 137 15.36 -26.80 -15.83
N VAL A 138 14.40 -27.66 -15.50
CA VAL A 138 13.94 -27.81 -14.11
C VAL A 138 14.96 -28.65 -13.37
N LYS A 139 15.36 -28.26 -12.16
CA LYS A 139 16.26 -29.08 -11.32
C LYS A 139 15.61 -30.37 -10.76
N ARG A 140 14.38 -30.70 -11.14
CA ARG A 140 13.68 -31.93 -10.74
C ARG A 140 13.85 -32.99 -11.83
N GLY A 141 14.94 -33.75 -11.76
CA GLY A 141 15.26 -34.80 -12.75
C GLY A 141 15.89 -34.23 -14.02
N ARG A 142 16.41 -35.11 -14.89
CA ARG A 142 17.02 -34.74 -16.19
C ARG A 142 15.95 -34.38 -17.24
N GLU A 143 14.84 -33.77 -16.83
CA GLU A 143 13.72 -33.46 -17.71
C GLU A 143 13.77 -31.98 -18.12
N GLU A 144 13.80 -31.74 -19.43
CA GLU A 144 13.67 -30.41 -20.01
C GLU A 144 12.20 -30.16 -20.33
N ILE A 145 11.69 -29.04 -19.85
CA ILE A 145 10.30 -28.63 -20.09
C ILE A 145 10.29 -27.34 -20.91
N GLY A 146 9.31 -27.19 -21.78
CA GLY A 146 9.10 -25.92 -22.47
C GLY A 146 8.80 -24.80 -21.47
N VAL A 147 9.36 -23.60 -21.65
CA VAL A 147 9.11 -22.45 -20.75
C VAL A 147 7.61 -22.18 -20.59
N LYS A 148 6.86 -22.29 -21.69
CA LYS A 148 5.40 -22.14 -21.70
C LYS A 148 4.69 -23.12 -20.74
N GLU A 149 5.11 -24.38 -20.78
CA GLU A 149 4.56 -25.42 -19.94
C GLU A 149 4.98 -25.22 -18.48
N PHE A 150 6.26 -24.92 -18.22
CA PHE A 150 6.75 -24.58 -16.89
C PHE A 150 5.94 -23.46 -16.23
N ILE A 151 5.78 -22.31 -16.90
CA ILE A 151 5.02 -21.17 -16.38
C ILE A 151 3.57 -21.58 -16.12
N THR A 152 2.94 -22.33 -17.03
CA THR A 152 1.55 -22.79 -16.88
C THR A 152 1.39 -23.64 -15.63
N GLU A 153 2.30 -24.58 -15.40
CA GLU A 153 2.25 -25.50 -14.27
C GLU A 153 2.60 -24.82 -12.94
N CYS A 154 3.52 -23.84 -12.95
CA CYS A 154 3.77 -22.97 -11.79
C CYS A 154 2.51 -22.20 -11.39
N LEU A 155 1.83 -21.59 -12.36
CA LEU A 155 0.61 -20.82 -12.10
C LEU A 155 -0.55 -21.72 -11.64
N ARG A 156 -0.61 -22.97 -12.09
CA ARG A 156 -1.55 -23.99 -11.55
C ARG A 156 -1.19 -24.47 -10.15
N GLY A 157 0.00 -24.12 -9.64
CA GLY A 157 0.48 -24.47 -8.32
C GLY A 157 1.05 -25.88 -8.23
N ARG A 158 1.56 -26.44 -9.34
CA ARG A 158 2.34 -27.68 -9.34
C ARG A 158 3.80 -27.47 -8.90
N PHE A 159 4.28 -26.24 -8.97
CA PHE A 159 5.60 -25.81 -8.51
C PHE A 159 5.49 -24.77 -7.39
N SER A 160 6.57 -24.60 -6.64
CA SER A 160 6.65 -23.55 -5.62
C SER A 160 6.68 -22.16 -6.25
N TYR A 161 6.18 -21.15 -5.53
CA TYR A 161 6.28 -19.76 -5.96
C TYR A 161 7.75 -19.32 -6.08
N ASP A 162 8.64 -19.86 -5.23
CA ASP A 162 10.07 -19.57 -5.26
C ASP A 162 10.74 -20.04 -6.57
N GLU A 163 10.32 -21.16 -7.14
CA GLU A 163 10.82 -21.61 -8.45
C GLU A 163 10.44 -20.64 -9.56
N LEU A 164 9.18 -20.18 -9.59
CA LEU A 164 8.73 -19.18 -10.55
C LEU A 164 9.43 -17.83 -10.35
N LEU A 165 9.63 -17.42 -9.10
CA LEU A 165 10.35 -16.21 -8.75
C LEU A 165 11.80 -16.29 -9.23
N ASN A 166 12.51 -17.36 -8.90
CA ASN A 166 13.88 -17.56 -9.36
C ASN A 166 13.96 -17.54 -10.89
N PHE A 167 13.05 -18.24 -11.59
CA PHE A 167 12.96 -18.20 -13.04
C PHE A 167 12.85 -16.77 -13.59
N VAL A 168 11.97 -15.95 -13.00
CA VAL A 168 11.79 -14.54 -13.38
C VAL A 168 13.08 -13.75 -13.17
N PHE A 169 13.73 -13.90 -12.02
CA PHE A 169 15.00 -13.23 -11.75
C PHE A 169 16.10 -13.62 -12.74
N PHE A 170 16.17 -14.88 -13.16
CA PHE A 170 17.12 -15.31 -14.20
C PHE A 170 16.94 -14.61 -15.55
N GLN A 171 15.76 -14.05 -15.84
CA GLN A 171 15.51 -13.36 -17.11
C GLN A 171 16.12 -11.97 -17.18
N PHE A 172 16.30 -11.28 -16.04
CA PHE A 172 16.71 -9.87 -16.03
C PHE A 172 17.85 -9.53 -15.07
N ALA A 173 18.14 -10.37 -14.09
CA ALA A 173 19.21 -10.14 -13.13
C ALA A 173 20.57 -10.55 -13.71
N GLU A 174 21.58 -9.75 -13.41
CA GLU A 174 22.99 -9.97 -13.73
C GLU A 174 23.79 -10.28 -12.46
N GLY A 175 25.06 -10.67 -12.63
CA GLY A 175 25.93 -11.07 -11.53
C GLY A 175 25.81 -12.54 -11.14
N GLU A 176 26.44 -12.91 -10.03
CA GLU A 176 26.53 -14.29 -9.55
C GLU A 176 25.19 -14.82 -9.01
N ILE A 177 24.44 -13.96 -8.30
CA ILE A 177 23.14 -14.31 -7.69
C ILE A 177 22.01 -13.88 -8.62
N LYS A 178 21.43 -14.85 -9.32
CA LYS A 178 20.29 -14.64 -10.25
C LYS A 178 19.00 -15.30 -9.74
N ASN A 179 18.70 -15.09 -8.46
CA ASN A 179 17.53 -15.67 -7.80
C ASN A 179 16.76 -14.59 -7.02
N ARG A 180 15.79 -14.97 -6.19
CA ARG A 180 14.99 -14.01 -5.39
C ARG A 180 15.80 -13.05 -4.50
N PHE A 181 17.06 -13.37 -4.20
CA PHE A 181 17.99 -12.55 -3.42
C PHE A 181 18.88 -11.65 -4.30
N ALA A 182 18.66 -11.62 -5.61
CA ALA A 182 19.41 -10.77 -6.52
C ALA A 182 19.22 -9.29 -6.14
N HIS A 183 20.34 -8.56 -6.11
CA HIS A 183 20.37 -7.14 -5.80
C HIS A 183 20.21 -6.32 -7.10
N TRP A 184 18.99 -6.33 -7.64
CA TRP A 184 18.70 -5.84 -8.99
C TRP A 184 18.26 -4.35 -9.06
N LEU A 185 17.79 -3.81 -7.93
CA LEU A 185 17.21 -2.47 -7.86
C LEU A 185 17.34 -1.92 -6.44
N ASP A 186 17.98 -0.78 -6.32
CA ASP A 186 17.94 0.05 -5.12
C ASP A 186 16.74 0.99 -5.21
N VAL A 187 15.96 1.06 -4.13
CA VAL A 187 14.86 1.99 -3.98
C VAL A 187 15.02 2.64 -2.62
N VAL A 188 15.29 3.94 -2.62
CA VAL A 188 15.46 4.72 -1.40
C VAL A 188 14.08 5.04 -0.82
N ASP A 189 13.96 5.05 0.50
CA ASP A 189 12.79 5.64 1.15
C ASP A 189 12.59 7.08 0.66
N SER A 190 11.34 7.53 0.54
CA SER A 190 11.12 8.91 0.12
C SER A 190 11.60 9.91 1.17
N GLU A 191 11.63 11.19 0.79
CA GLU A 191 11.68 12.28 1.76
C GLU A 191 10.58 12.13 2.83
N THR A 192 10.82 12.72 4.00
CA THR A 192 9.88 12.69 5.12
C THR A 192 9.09 14.01 5.20
N LYS A 193 7.81 13.96 5.60
CA LYS A 193 6.93 15.12 5.75
C LYS A 193 6.18 15.07 7.08
N ASN A 194 5.75 16.22 7.60
CA ASN A 194 4.97 16.21 8.84
C ASN A 194 3.57 15.62 8.60
N PRO A 195 3.03 14.83 9.54
CA PRO A 195 1.69 14.28 9.44
C PRO A 195 0.61 15.30 9.08
N SER A 196 0.57 16.45 9.76
CA SER A 196 -0.46 17.48 9.55
C SER A 196 -0.46 18.08 8.14
N ASP A 197 0.72 18.15 7.50
CA ASP A 197 0.86 18.72 6.17
C ASP A 197 0.27 17.79 5.11
N VAL A 198 0.43 16.47 5.28
CA VAL A 198 0.20 15.49 4.21
C VAL A 198 -0.90 14.48 4.47
N LEU A 199 -1.28 14.22 5.72
CA LEU A 199 -2.27 13.21 6.07
C LEU A 199 -3.66 13.79 6.31
N GLN A 200 -4.67 12.95 6.11
CA GLN A 200 -6.06 13.17 6.46
C GLN A 200 -6.67 11.86 6.98
N ILE A 201 -7.78 11.97 7.72
CA ILE A 201 -8.60 10.81 8.07
C ILE A 201 -9.63 10.57 6.97
N SER A 202 -9.66 9.33 6.47
CA SER A 202 -10.60 8.90 5.44
C SER A 202 -11.27 7.59 5.78
N LEU A 203 -12.54 7.48 5.41
CA LEU A 203 -13.36 6.29 5.62
C LEU A 203 -13.38 5.44 4.36
N ALA A 204 -12.79 4.26 4.43
CA ALA A 204 -12.92 3.26 3.38
C ALA A 204 -14.09 2.33 3.68
N LYS A 205 -14.98 2.13 2.70
CA LYS A 205 -16.02 1.11 2.75
C LYS A 205 -15.62 -0.06 1.86
N VAL A 206 -15.68 -1.28 2.42
CA VAL A 206 -15.45 -2.51 1.66
C VAL A 206 -16.77 -2.93 1.00
N ARG A 207 -16.89 -2.75 -0.31
CA ARG A 207 -18.04 -3.20 -1.12
C ARG A 207 -17.78 -4.56 -1.75
N GLY A 208 -18.82 -5.36 -1.99
CA GLY A 208 -18.74 -6.64 -2.73
C GLY A 208 -18.67 -7.90 -1.86
N ALA A 209 -18.92 -7.78 -0.55
CA ALA A 209 -19.09 -8.94 0.32
C ALA A 209 -20.45 -9.62 0.04
N LYS A 210 -20.52 -10.96 0.14
CA LYS A 210 -21.74 -11.74 -0.10
C LYS A 210 -22.92 -11.32 0.79
N SER A 211 -22.63 -10.80 1.99
CA SER A 211 -23.64 -10.35 2.95
C SER A 211 -24.29 -9.00 2.58
N GLY A 212 -23.79 -8.29 1.56
CA GLY A 212 -24.22 -6.93 1.23
C GLY A 212 -23.81 -5.86 2.25
N LYS A 213 -23.34 -6.24 3.43
CA LYS A 213 -22.87 -5.32 4.47
C LYS A 213 -21.54 -4.68 4.04
N GLU A 214 -21.50 -3.35 4.10
CA GLU A 214 -20.26 -2.59 3.94
C GLU A 214 -19.47 -2.62 5.25
N LEU A 215 -18.19 -2.97 5.19
CA LEU A 215 -17.30 -2.87 6.35
C LEU A 215 -16.61 -1.49 6.32
N PRO A 216 -16.93 -0.57 7.25
CA PRO A 216 -16.22 0.70 7.39
C PRO A 216 -14.84 0.48 8.03
N ILE A 217 -13.82 1.13 7.48
CA ILE A 217 -12.46 1.13 8.02
C ILE A 217 -11.91 2.55 7.91
N LEU A 218 -11.49 3.11 9.04
CA LEU A 218 -10.85 4.42 9.08
C LEU A 218 -9.34 4.27 8.89
N TYR A 219 -8.79 5.16 8.08
CA TYR A 219 -7.38 5.20 7.76
C TYR A 219 -6.83 6.61 7.93
N GLU A 220 -5.62 6.72 8.45
CA GLU A 220 -4.73 7.80 8.06
C GLU A 220 -4.31 7.59 6.61
N THR A 221 -4.54 8.59 5.76
CA THR A 221 -4.16 8.52 4.35
C THR A 221 -3.41 9.78 3.94
N ILE A 222 -2.43 9.65 3.06
CA ILE A 222 -1.85 10.80 2.36
C ILE A 222 -2.95 11.41 1.48
N LYS A 223 -3.13 12.73 1.58
CA LYS A 223 -4.07 13.53 0.78
C LYS A 223 -3.77 13.35 -0.72
N PRO A 224 -4.76 13.41 -1.61
CA PRO A 224 -4.52 13.57 -3.04
C PRO A 224 -3.68 14.82 -3.35
N GLY A 225 -2.84 14.73 -4.38
CA GLY A 225 -2.02 15.82 -4.90
C GLY A 225 -0.68 16.04 -4.19
N ILE A 226 -0.36 15.27 -3.15
CA ILE A 226 0.90 15.38 -2.40
C ILE A 226 2.03 14.70 -3.16
N GLU A 227 3.16 15.38 -3.26
CA GLU A 227 4.37 14.88 -3.90
C GLU A 227 5.40 14.42 -2.87
N PHE A 228 6.08 13.32 -3.18
CA PHE A 228 7.24 12.80 -2.44
C PHE A 228 8.40 12.54 -3.40
N SER A 229 9.58 13.06 -3.07
CA SER A 229 10.81 12.78 -3.82
C SER A 229 11.48 11.49 -3.35
N THR A 230 11.98 10.67 -4.28
CA THR A 230 12.73 9.43 -4.01
C THR A 230 13.72 9.15 -5.14
N GLU A 231 14.55 8.12 -4.97
CA GLU A 231 15.52 7.65 -5.95
C GLU A 231 15.41 6.14 -6.18
N ILE A 232 15.47 5.75 -7.45
CA ILE A 232 15.64 4.36 -7.88
C ILE A 232 16.96 4.21 -8.63
N LYS A 233 17.69 3.11 -8.44
CA LYS A 233 18.93 2.82 -9.16
C LYS A 233 18.98 1.36 -9.56
N ALA A 234 19.02 1.11 -10.88
CA ALA A 234 19.21 -0.22 -11.41
C ALA A 234 20.64 -0.69 -11.07
N LYS A 235 20.76 -1.93 -10.59
CA LYS A 235 22.04 -2.58 -10.27
C LYS A 235 21.97 -4.01 -10.72
N ASN A 236 23.04 -4.60 -11.24
CA ASN A 236 23.07 -6.03 -11.57
C ASN A 236 21.81 -6.48 -12.35
N THR A 237 21.42 -5.72 -13.37
CA THR A 237 20.26 -6.00 -14.19
C THR A 237 20.44 -5.42 -15.57
N ILE A 238 19.91 -6.12 -16.57
CA ILE A 238 19.87 -5.66 -17.96
C ILE A 238 18.89 -4.48 -18.17
N LEU A 239 17.97 -4.26 -17.23
CA LEU A 239 16.90 -3.28 -17.35
C LEU A 239 17.37 -1.89 -16.91
N LYS A 240 17.18 -0.89 -17.76
CA LYS A 240 17.43 0.52 -17.40
C LYS A 240 16.26 1.08 -16.60
N GLU A 241 16.49 2.09 -15.76
CA GLU A 241 15.44 2.67 -14.90
C GLU A 241 14.25 3.21 -15.72
N LYS A 242 14.51 3.82 -16.90
CA LYS A 242 13.42 4.28 -17.79
C LYS A 242 12.54 3.13 -18.27
N GLU A 243 13.15 2.01 -18.67
CA GLU A 243 12.45 0.80 -19.13
C GLU A 243 11.63 0.18 -17.99
N ILE A 244 12.21 0.10 -16.79
CA ILE A 244 11.51 -0.36 -15.58
C ILE A 244 10.22 0.46 -15.37
N LEU A 245 10.31 1.78 -15.46
CA LEU A 245 9.16 2.66 -15.25
C LEU A 245 8.11 2.56 -16.39
N GLU A 246 8.52 2.26 -17.61
CA GLU A 246 7.61 1.98 -18.73
C GLU A 246 6.85 0.66 -18.54
N ILE A 247 7.54 -0.38 -18.07
CA ILE A 247 6.91 -1.66 -17.71
C ILE A 247 5.90 -1.46 -16.58
N VAL A 248 6.26 -0.69 -15.55
CA VAL A 248 5.39 -0.32 -14.44
C VAL A 248 4.12 0.35 -14.93
N ASP A 249 4.24 1.39 -15.75
CA ASP A 249 3.08 2.10 -16.31
C ASP A 249 2.17 1.16 -17.12
N LYS A 250 2.75 0.35 -18.02
CA LYS A 250 2.01 -0.60 -18.86
C LYS A 250 1.24 -1.61 -18.02
N PHE A 251 1.84 -2.13 -16.96
CA PHE A 251 1.19 -3.06 -16.04
C PHE A 251 0.06 -2.37 -15.25
N TYR A 252 0.32 -1.22 -14.65
CA TYR A 252 -0.66 -0.54 -13.80
C TYR A 252 -1.82 0.06 -14.58
N ARG A 253 -1.66 0.42 -15.86
CA ARG A 253 -2.80 0.76 -16.75
C ARG A 253 -3.73 -0.43 -16.97
N LYS A 254 -3.20 -1.66 -17.05
CA LYS A 254 -4.02 -2.88 -17.13
C LYS A 254 -4.78 -3.13 -15.83
N VAL A 255 -4.09 -2.97 -14.70
CA VAL A 255 -4.71 -3.04 -13.36
C VAL A 255 -5.84 -2.02 -13.23
N LEU A 256 -5.61 -0.78 -13.69
CA LEU A 256 -6.59 0.31 -13.65
C LEU A 256 -7.87 -0.07 -14.40
N GLY A 257 -7.71 -0.58 -15.64
CA GLY A 257 -8.84 -1.03 -16.46
C GLY A 257 -9.62 -2.17 -15.83
N LYS A 258 -8.93 -3.15 -15.22
CA LYS A 258 -9.57 -4.29 -14.55
C LYS A 258 -10.27 -3.92 -13.25
N ASP A 259 -9.77 -2.93 -12.53
CA ASP A 259 -10.41 -2.41 -11.33
C ASP A 259 -11.54 -1.41 -11.59
N LYS A 260 -11.83 -1.10 -12.87
CA LYS A 260 -12.88 -0.17 -13.29
C LYS A 260 -12.80 1.17 -12.57
N ASN A 261 -11.57 1.66 -12.34
CA ASN A 261 -11.35 2.96 -11.72
C ASN A 261 -11.30 4.03 -12.82
N ALA A 262 -12.03 5.13 -12.63
CA ALA A 262 -11.97 6.28 -13.54
C ALA A 262 -10.81 7.19 -13.14
N ILE A 263 -9.58 6.85 -13.57
CA ILE A 263 -8.41 7.73 -13.44
C ILE A 263 -7.91 8.03 -14.84
N SER A 264 -7.81 9.31 -15.19
CA SER A 264 -7.26 9.77 -16.46
C SER A 264 -5.97 10.53 -16.20
N THR A 265 -4.86 10.05 -16.76
CA THR A 265 -3.57 10.75 -16.74
C THR A 265 -2.65 10.23 -17.84
N ASP A 266 -1.92 11.17 -18.44
CA ASP A 266 -0.87 10.90 -19.43
C ASP A 266 0.48 10.59 -18.77
N ARG A 267 0.60 10.81 -17.45
CA ARG A 267 1.80 10.48 -16.68
C ARG A 267 1.85 8.99 -16.36
N LYS A 268 3.05 8.51 -16.04
CA LYS A 268 3.28 7.10 -15.70
C LYS A 268 2.56 6.75 -14.39
N LEU A 269 1.83 5.63 -14.39
CA LEU A 269 0.99 5.21 -13.28
C LEU A 269 1.63 4.13 -12.41
N LEU A 270 1.29 4.20 -11.13
CA LEU A 270 1.67 3.23 -10.10
C LEU A 270 0.54 3.07 -9.11
N ARG A 271 0.49 1.92 -8.44
CA ARG A 271 -0.37 1.73 -7.28
C ARG A 271 0.39 1.16 -6.08
N LEU A 272 0.16 1.75 -4.91
CA LEU A 272 0.79 1.38 -3.65
C LEU A 272 -0.24 1.12 -2.53
N GLY A 273 0.23 0.42 -1.49
CA GLY A 273 -0.45 0.34 -0.20
C GLY A 273 -1.71 -0.53 -0.19
N GLN A 274 -2.55 -0.31 0.81
CA GLN A 274 -3.71 -1.18 1.11
C GLN A 274 -4.87 -1.09 0.11
N GLY A 275 -4.76 -0.22 -0.90
CA GLY A 275 -5.69 -0.20 -2.02
C GLY A 275 -5.47 -1.32 -3.02
N SER A 276 -4.26 -1.86 -3.10
CA SER A 276 -3.87 -2.86 -4.10
C SER A 276 -4.72 -4.12 -4.02
N THR A 277 -5.31 -4.51 -5.15
CA THR A 277 -6.16 -5.69 -5.30
C THR A 277 -5.35 -6.89 -5.80
N ALA A 278 -5.97 -8.07 -5.87
CA ALA A 278 -5.35 -9.25 -6.48
C ALA A 278 -4.86 -9.03 -7.92
N TYR A 279 -5.40 -8.05 -8.65
CA TYR A 279 -4.88 -7.68 -9.97
C TYR A 279 -3.47 -7.06 -9.92
N ALA A 280 -3.15 -6.34 -8.84
CA ALA A 280 -1.85 -5.70 -8.65
C ALA A 280 -0.85 -6.62 -7.92
N THR A 281 -1.32 -7.52 -7.07
CA THR A 281 -0.47 -8.31 -6.15
C THR A 281 -0.36 -9.79 -6.51
N SER A 282 -0.86 -10.21 -7.67
CA SER A 282 -0.79 -11.59 -8.15
C SER A 282 -0.58 -11.67 -9.65
N CYS A 283 -0.47 -12.88 -10.20
CA CYS A 283 -0.35 -13.11 -11.64
C CYS A 283 -1.68 -13.06 -12.39
N LEU A 284 -2.76 -12.58 -11.77
CA LEU A 284 -4.11 -12.64 -12.34
C LEU A 284 -4.22 -11.93 -13.70
N ILE A 285 -3.59 -10.77 -13.86
CA ILE A 285 -3.52 -10.06 -15.16
C ILE A 285 -2.88 -10.94 -16.22
N LEU A 286 -1.73 -11.56 -15.90
CA LEU A 286 -1.01 -12.44 -16.82
C LEU A 286 -1.86 -13.66 -17.22
N VAL A 287 -2.44 -14.32 -16.23
CA VAL A 287 -3.27 -15.52 -16.41
C VAL A 287 -4.45 -15.24 -17.33
N GLU A 288 -5.13 -14.12 -17.14
CA GLU A 288 -6.24 -13.69 -18.00
C GLU A 288 -5.76 -13.39 -19.43
N GLU A 289 -4.63 -12.71 -19.60
CA GLU A 289 -4.06 -12.42 -20.92
C GLU A 289 -3.60 -13.68 -21.68
N LEU A 290 -3.09 -14.69 -20.97
CA LEU A 290 -2.59 -15.93 -21.56
C LEU A 290 -3.67 -17.04 -21.66
N GLY A 291 -4.88 -16.79 -21.17
CA GLY A 291 -5.97 -17.78 -21.18
C GLY A 291 -5.69 -19.02 -20.30
N ILE A 292 -4.87 -18.87 -19.26
CA ILE A 292 -4.48 -20.00 -18.40
C ILE A 292 -5.63 -20.36 -17.46
N LYS A 293 -6.11 -21.61 -17.57
CA LYS A 293 -7.16 -22.16 -16.70
C LYS A 293 -6.57 -22.68 -15.38
N ASN A 294 -7.42 -22.77 -14.36
CA ASN A 294 -7.12 -23.32 -13.03
C ASN A 294 -6.13 -22.52 -12.18
N TYR A 295 -6.05 -21.19 -12.36
CA TYR A 295 -5.36 -20.32 -11.42
C TYR A 295 -6.13 -20.22 -10.09
N LYS A 296 -5.39 -20.33 -8.97
CA LYS A 296 -5.95 -20.36 -7.61
C LYS A 296 -6.55 -19.01 -7.21
N VAL A 297 -5.88 -17.91 -7.55
CA VAL A 297 -6.34 -16.56 -7.21
C VAL A 297 -7.48 -16.17 -8.15
N LYS A 298 -8.58 -15.66 -7.58
CA LYS A 298 -9.75 -15.21 -8.32
C LYS A 298 -9.78 -13.68 -8.41
N PRO A 299 -10.48 -13.12 -9.42
CA PRO A 299 -10.84 -11.71 -9.42
C PRO A 299 -11.38 -11.29 -8.05
N PRO A 300 -10.92 -10.15 -7.51
CA PRO A 300 -11.37 -9.74 -6.20
C PRO A 300 -12.87 -9.46 -6.28
N LEU A 301 -13.64 -9.97 -5.33
CA LEU A 301 -15.06 -9.64 -5.19
C LEU A 301 -15.21 -8.29 -4.51
N THR A 302 -14.30 -7.99 -3.57
CA THR A 302 -14.36 -6.79 -2.77
C THR A 302 -13.49 -5.65 -3.30
N ARG A 303 -13.91 -4.40 -3.07
CA ARG A 303 -13.11 -3.19 -3.32
C ARG A 303 -13.24 -2.24 -2.15
N LYS A 304 -12.11 -1.67 -1.73
CA LYS A 304 -12.06 -0.56 -0.79
C LYS A 304 -12.26 0.75 -1.56
N ARG A 305 -13.27 1.52 -1.17
CA ARG A 305 -13.55 2.85 -1.73
C ARG A 305 -13.64 3.88 -0.62
N ILE A 306 -12.93 4.99 -0.78
CA ILE A 306 -13.07 6.16 0.08
C ILE A 306 -14.35 6.90 -0.33
N ASP A 307 -15.18 7.23 0.66
CA ASP A 307 -16.47 7.90 0.47
C ASP A 307 -17.35 7.23 -0.61
N GLY A 308 -17.29 5.90 -0.67
CA GLY A 308 -18.04 5.08 -1.63
C GLY A 308 -17.58 5.14 -3.09
N VAL A 309 -16.65 6.04 -3.45
CA VAL A 309 -16.30 6.33 -4.86
C VAL A 309 -14.82 6.18 -5.15
N SER A 310 -13.94 6.83 -4.39
CA SER A 310 -12.52 6.93 -4.77
C SER A 310 -11.75 5.64 -4.47
N PRO A 311 -10.95 5.09 -5.40
CA PRO A 311 -10.02 4.03 -5.07
C PRO A 311 -8.92 4.52 -4.12
N LEU A 312 -8.23 3.58 -3.48
CA LEU A 312 -7.03 3.86 -2.69
C LEU A 312 -5.75 3.59 -3.50
N GLY A 313 -4.76 4.43 -3.24
CA GLY A 313 -3.35 4.14 -3.49
C GLY A 313 -2.84 4.36 -4.91
N TRP A 314 -3.49 5.18 -5.74
CA TRP A 314 -2.97 5.50 -7.08
C TRP A 314 -2.06 6.71 -7.05
N LEU A 315 -0.96 6.64 -7.80
CA LEU A 315 0.05 7.69 -7.90
C LEU A 315 0.50 7.89 -9.35
N GLU A 316 0.96 9.10 -9.65
CA GLU A 316 1.76 9.43 -10.82
C GLU A 316 3.25 9.37 -10.47
N ILE A 317 4.05 8.91 -11.42
CA ILE A 317 5.51 9.01 -11.41
C ILE A 317 5.91 10.15 -12.32
N ILE A 318 6.64 11.12 -11.77
CA ILE A 318 7.13 12.32 -12.46
C ILE A 318 8.67 12.26 -12.47
N PHE A 319 9.27 12.49 -13.63
CA PHE A 319 10.72 12.55 -13.77
C PHE A 319 11.25 13.87 -13.20
N VAL A 320 12.37 13.78 -12.52
CA VAL A 320 13.19 14.95 -12.18
C VAL A 320 14.38 14.90 -13.13
N GLU A 321 14.46 15.88 -14.03
CA GLU A 321 15.60 16.03 -14.94
C GLU A 321 16.92 16.27 -14.20
#